data_AF-A0A349SGL4-F1
#
_entry.id   AF-A0A349SGL4-F1
#
_cell.length_a   1.000
_cell.length_b   1.000
_cell.length_c   1.000
_cell.angle_alpha   90.00
_cell.angle_beta   90.00
_cell.angle_gamma   90.00
#
_symmetry.space_group_name_H-M   'P 1'
#
loop_
_entity.id
_entity.type
_entity.pdbx_description
1 polymer ?
#
loop_
_entity_poly.entity_id
_entity_poly.type
_entity_poly.pdbx_seq_one_letter_code
_entity_poly.pdbx_strand_id
1 'polypeptide(L)'
;MSWLLLCAASVFAEQAKEILATPTVGVRPLQDGVSLRRARELRRQGALSLAEALILSEQPDPGSPHWYAWEHELWEVLGQQQRWRSLIVRLEHTLPLLSAGRARNARLLLATTLIAVGEYASARHVLRQLLLEAAGDPHQSIQARRMLIKNYLLDGRVGDAYVASIRFQFEFYPDDTEWKLLRAKILLLHDEPSLAALELADLQGVQVQLLLSIARLREGATSPVLTMGEMVQLKRKTQDDTQLERLRLGIVAEAARLAGDLESRVGALESLLAHGETSLGVLGTVSIKTLLDAYGRLAIEVANREHLLVGDTASWLRFAQDVLFDHGSVARAIYAHIVSSTDESEGGGEALVKLVRSLAKNGLEPIVIMIYGQNLFGSADAILTDDVAIRMAAFSLRENRFDLAAIFNAHIRSPPGGMSELEWLLRRARTE
;
A
#
# COMPACT_ATOMS: atom_id res chain seq x y z
N MET A 1 -23.77 -33.18 -46.19
CA MET A 1 -23.93 -33.65 -47.59
C MET A 1 -23.39 -32.55 -48.49
N SER A 2 -22.06 -32.54 -48.68
CA SER A 2 -21.38 -32.82 -49.97
C SER A 2 -21.35 -31.57 -50.87
N TRP A 3 -20.30 -30.73 -50.90
CA TRP A 3 -18.96 -30.90 -51.50
C TRP A 3 -18.95 -31.50 -52.92
N LEU A 4 -18.57 -30.67 -53.91
CA LEU A 4 -17.58 -30.88 -55.00
C LEU A 4 -17.78 -29.75 -56.06
N LEU A 5 -16.86 -28.77 -56.18
CA LEU A 5 -15.65 -28.76 -57.03
C LEU A 5 -16.00 -28.87 -58.55
N LEU A 6 -15.42 -28.16 -59.51
CA LEU A 6 -14.47 -27.04 -59.62
C LEU A 6 -14.26 -26.84 -61.15
N CYS A 7 -13.92 -25.62 -61.60
CA CYS A 7 -13.13 -25.31 -62.82
C CYS A 7 -13.68 -25.77 -64.18
N ALA A 8 -14.05 -24.88 -65.10
CA ALA A 8 -13.23 -23.99 -65.94
C ALA A 8 -13.79 -24.21 -67.37
N ALA A 9 -13.88 -23.27 -68.31
CA ALA A 9 -12.99 -22.19 -68.63
C ALA A 9 -13.74 -21.18 -69.53
N SER A 10 -13.14 -20.00 -69.66
CA SER A 10 -13.23 -19.08 -70.80
C SER A 10 -14.61 -18.51 -71.14
N VAL A 11 -14.85 -17.24 -70.77
CA VAL A 11 -15.35 -16.13 -71.63
C VAL A 11 -15.56 -14.87 -70.76
N PHE A 12 -14.58 -14.54 -69.92
CA PHE A 12 -14.49 -13.21 -69.27
C PHE A 12 -13.05 -12.72 -69.31
N ALA A 13 -12.51 -12.67 -70.53
CA ALA A 13 -11.22 -12.08 -70.84
C ALA A 13 -11.45 -10.76 -71.59
N GLU A 14 -12.14 -9.78 -70.99
CA GLU A 14 -12.11 -8.40 -71.53
C GLU A 14 -12.65 -7.29 -70.60
N GLN A 15 -12.56 -7.42 -69.26
CA GLN A 15 -13.07 -6.37 -68.36
C GLN A 15 -12.26 -6.15 -67.06
N ALA A 16 -10.96 -6.46 -67.07
CA ALA A 16 -10.07 -6.23 -65.94
C ALA A 16 -8.80 -5.49 -66.36
N LYS A 17 -8.93 -4.19 -66.67
CA LYS A 17 -7.79 -3.28 -66.80
C LYS A 17 -8.11 -1.88 -66.28
N GLU A 18 -8.66 -1.84 -65.08
CA GLU A 18 -8.64 -0.65 -64.23
C GLU A 18 -8.10 -1.09 -62.86
N ILE A 19 -6.80 -1.38 -62.84
CA ILE A 19 -6.06 -1.48 -61.58
C ILE A 19 -5.97 -0.06 -61.06
N LEU A 20 -6.76 0.19 -60.02
CA LEU A 20 -6.63 1.27 -59.07
C LEU A 20 -5.14 1.51 -58.78
N ALA A 21 -4.61 2.60 -59.33
CA ALA A 21 -3.46 3.26 -58.77
C ALA A 21 -3.87 3.72 -57.37
N THR A 22 -3.62 2.88 -56.37
CA THR A 22 -3.57 3.33 -54.99
C THR A 22 -2.53 4.45 -54.97
N PRO A 23 -2.88 5.68 -54.56
CA PRO A 23 -1.84 6.62 -54.22
C PRO A 23 -1.14 5.99 -53.02
N THR A 24 0.04 5.42 -53.25
CA THR A 24 1.06 5.36 -52.22
C THR A 24 1.24 6.81 -51.79
N VAL A 25 0.51 7.21 -50.74
CA VAL A 25 0.87 8.35 -49.94
C VAL A 25 2.26 7.99 -49.43
N GLY A 26 3.27 8.45 -50.16
CA GLY A 26 4.59 8.58 -49.62
C GLY A 26 4.44 9.52 -48.45
N VAL A 27 4.25 8.94 -47.26
CA VAL A 27 4.47 9.66 -46.01
C VAL A 27 5.94 10.00 -46.07
N ARG A 28 6.25 11.18 -46.62
CA ARG A 28 7.53 11.83 -46.35
C ARG A 28 7.67 11.78 -44.83
N PRO A 29 8.76 11.23 -44.28
CA PRO A 29 9.00 11.35 -42.86
C PRO A 29 8.86 12.84 -42.52
N LEU A 30 7.85 13.17 -41.72
CA LEU A 30 7.72 14.49 -41.15
C LEU A 30 9.05 14.72 -40.44
N GLN A 31 9.71 15.85 -40.72
CA GLN A 31 11.02 16.17 -40.14
C GLN A 31 11.08 15.74 -38.66
N ASP A 32 12.08 14.95 -38.28
CA ASP A 32 12.23 14.22 -37.00
C ASP A 32 11.89 15.03 -35.72
N GLY A 33 11.88 16.36 -35.79
CA GLY A 33 11.50 17.25 -34.70
C GLY A 33 9.99 17.52 -34.52
N VAL A 34 9.17 17.33 -35.55
CA VAL A 34 7.71 17.61 -35.51
C VAL A 34 6.96 16.51 -34.77
N SER A 35 7.35 15.26 -34.95
CA SER A 35 6.67 14.11 -34.36
C SER A 35 7.03 13.83 -32.91
N LEU A 36 8.30 14.01 -32.50
CA LEU A 36 8.66 13.93 -31.07
C LEU A 36 7.98 15.01 -30.24
N ARG A 37 7.85 16.23 -30.80
CA ARG A 37 7.11 17.33 -30.15
C ARG A 37 5.64 16.96 -29.96
N ARG A 38 5.03 16.28 -30.94
CA ARG A 38 3.65 15.80 -30.85
C ARG A 38 3.49 14.69 -29.81
N ALA A 39 4.43 13.75 -29.73
CA ALA A 39 4.43 12.71 -28.70
C ALA A 39 4.49 13.30 -27.28
N ARG A 40 5.36 14.31 -27.08
CA ARG A 40 5.45 15.06 -25.81
C ARG A 40 4.14 15.74 -25.42
N GLU A 41 3.47 16.35 -26.39
CA GLU A 41 2.20 17.02 -26.16
C GLU A 41 1.11 16.02 -25.77
N LEU A 42 1.02 14.89 -26.48
CA LEU A 42 0.11 13.80 -26.13
C LEU A 42 0.35 13.28 -24.72
N ARG A 43 1.61 13.09 -24.32
CA ARG A 43 1.95 12.69 -22.94
C ARG A 43 1.49 13.72 -21.92
N ARG A 44 1.74 15.02 -22.15
CA ARG A 44 1.30 16.10 -21.25
C ARG A 44 -0.21 16.17 -21.11
N GLN A 45 -0.94 15.84 -22.16
CA GLN A 45 -2.40 15.76 -22.17
C GLN A 45 -2.94 14.46 -21.56
N GLY A 46 -2.07 13.55 -21.09
CA GLY A 46 -2.46 12.27 -20.50
C GLY A 46 -2.83 11.18 -21.53
N ALA A 47 -2.68 11.44 -22.83
CA ALA A 47 -2.91 10.48 -23.91
C ALA A 47 -1.73 9.50 -24.05
N LEU A 48 -1.39 8.80 -22.96
CA LEU A 48 -0.14 8.04 -22.82
C LEU A 48 -0.01 6.89 -23.83
N SER A 49 -1.09 6.16 -24.11
CA SER A 49 -1.05 5.06 -25.08
C SER A 49 -0.86 5.53 -26.51
N LEU A 50 -1.42 6.69 -26.87
CA LEU A 50 -1.23 7.29 -28.20
C LEU A 50 0.18 7.87 -28.34
N ALA A 51 0.69 8.50 -27.29
CA ALA A 51 2.08 8.95 -27.24
C ALA A 51 3.05 7.77 -27.43
N GLU A 52 2.83 6.66 -26.74
CA GLU A 52 3.64 5.44 -26.89
C GLU A 52 3.58 4.89 -28.32
N ALA A 53 2.39 4.75 -28.89
CA ALA A 53 2.21 4.24 -30.26
C ALA A 53 2.94 5.11 -31.29
N LEU A 54 2.83 6.43 -31.17
CA LEU A 54 3.52 7.38 -32.04
C LEU A 54 5.05 7.23 -31.90
N ILE A 55 5.55 7.15 -30.67
CA ILE A 55 6.97 6.96 -30.38
C ILE A 55 7.49 5.68 -31.02
N LEU A 56 6.82 4.54 -30.82
CA LEU A 56 7.25 3.25 -31.36
C LEU A 56 7.18 3.19 -32.89
N SER A 57 6.24 3.91 -33.52
CA SER A 57 6.10 3.92 -34.98
C SER A 57 7.14 4.76 -35.71
N GLU A 58 7.64 5.82 -35.08
CA GLU A 58 8.53 6.80 -35.71
C GLU A 58 9.91 6.87 -35.06
N GLN A 59 10.23 5.95 -34.14
CA GLN A 59 11.53 5.94 -33.47
C GLN A 59 12.67 5.74 -34.48
N PRO A 60 13.69 6.63 -34.49
CA PRO A 60 14.88 6.46 -35.33
C PRO A 60 15.69 5.21 -34.97
N ASP A 61 16.60 4.79 -35.85
CA ASP A 61 17.54 3.72 -35.52
C ASP A 61 18.47 4.09 -34.35
N PRO A 62 18.93 3.13 -33.53
CA PRO A 62 19.83 3.40 -32.39
C PRO A 62 21.12 4.16 -32.72
N GLY A 63 21.59 4.10 -33.96
CA GLY A 63 22.75 4.86 -34.44
C GLY A 63 22.47 6.34 -34.73
N SER A 64 21.21 6.76 -34.75
CA SER A 64 20.82 8.15 -35.02
C SER A 64 21.12 9.06 -33.82
N PRO A 65 21.68 10.27 -34.03
CA PRO A 65 21.89 11.26 -32.96
C PRO A 65 20.60 11.62 -32.19
N HIS A 66 19.43 11.49 -32.84
CA HIS A 66 18.13 11.83 -32.27
C HIS A 66 17.49 10.67 -31.50
N TRP A 67 17.97 9.44 -31.67
CA TRP A 67 17.37 8.24 -31.07
C TRP A 67 17.19 8.36 -29.56
N TYR A 68 18.22 8.83 -28.85
CA TYR A 68 18.16 8.97 -27.39
C TYR A 68 17.01 9.87 -26.91
N ALA A 69 16.68 10.94 -27.66
CA ALA A 69 15.61 11.84 -27.27
C ALA A 69 14.23 11.18 -27.38
N TRP A 70 14.06 10.26 -28.35
CA TRP A 70 12.86 9.44 -28.50
C TRP A 70 12.78 8.35 -27.43
N GLU A 71 13.91 7.67 -27.21
CA GLU A 71 14.01 6.61 -26.21
C GLU A 71 13.74 7.13 -24.79
N HIS A 72 14.30 8.30 -24.44
CA HIS A 72 14.00 8.95 -23.17
C HIS A 72 12.52 9.34 -23.05
N GLU A 73 11.88 9.80 -24.13
CA GLU A 73 10.44 10.11 -24.09
C GLU A 73 9.60 8.85 -23.89
N LEU A 74 10.01 7.71 -24.48
CA LEU A 74 9.37 6.42 -24.23
C LEU A 74 9.47 6.04 -22.75
N TRP A 75 10.63 6.25 -22.12
CA TRP A 75 10.81 5.97 -20.70
C TRP A 75 9.88 6.80 -19.82
N GLU A 76 9.72 8.09 -20.13
CA GLU A 76 8.76 8.99 -19.45
C GLU A 76 7.32 8.49 -19.58
N VAL A 77 6.92 8.08 -20.79
CA VAL A 77 5.58 7.52 -21.04
C VAL A 77 5.36 6.24 -20.23
N LEU A 78 6.31 5.30 -20.28
CA LEU A 78 6.23 4.04 -19.53
C LEU A 78 6.20 4.28 -18.02
N GLY A 79 6.98 5.25 -17.52
CA GLY A 79 6.97 5.65 -16.12
C GLY A 79 5.62 6.23 -15.68
N GLN A 80 5.02 7.10 -16.50
CA GLN A 80 3.69 7.66 -16.20
C GLN A 80 2.57 6.63 -16.27
N GLN A 81 2.67 5.65 -17.17
CA GLN A 81 1.75 4.51 -17.23
C GLN A 81 2.01 3.48 -16.10
N GLN A 82 3.03 3.69 -15.25
CA GLN A 82 3.47 2.74 -14.22
C GLN A 82 3.83 1.36 -14.77
N ARG A 83 4.25 1.28 -16.04
CA ARG A 83 4.68 0.03 -16.70
C ARG A 83 6.14 -0.29 -16.36
N TRP A 84 6.41 -0.42 -15.06
CA TRP A 84 7.75 -0.52 -14.51
C TRP A 84 8.57 -1.68 -15.09
N ARG A 85 7.95 -2.86 -15.27
CA ARG A 85 8.64 -4.03 -15.85
C ARG A 85 9.10 -3.79 -17.28
N SER A 86 8.25 -3.16 -18.11
CA SER A 86 8.62 -2.81 -19.48
C SER A 86 9.74 -1.77 -19.50
N LEU A 87 9.69 -0.80 -18.59
CA LEU A 87 10.74 0.21 -18.45
C LEU A 87 12.09 -0.40 -18.03
N ILE A 88 12.11 -1.34 -17.09
CA ILE A 88 13.33 -2.03 -16.64
C ILE A 88 14.00 -2.76 -17.82
N VAL A 89 13.26 -3.63 -18.51
CA VAL A 89 13.79 -4.39 -19.66
C VAL A 89 14.35 -3.45 -20.73
N ARG A 90 13.65 -2.34 -20.99
CA ARG A 90 14.08 -1.35 -21.98
C ARG A 90 15.36 -0.63 -21.55
N LEU A 91 15.47 -0.22 -20.28
CA LEU A 91 16.66 0.43 -19.74
C LEU A 91 17.88 -0.50 -19.76
N GLU A 92 17.72 -1.77 -19.37
CA GLU A 92 18.80 -2.75 -19.38
C GLU A 92 19.35 -3.00 -20.79
N HIS A 93 18.45 -3.11 -21.78
CA HIS A 93 18.84 -3.30 -23.18
C HIS A 93 19.54 -2.06 -23.77
N THR A 94 19.13 -0.86 -23.36
CA THR A 94 19.64 0.39 -23.94
C THR A 94 20.94 0.86 -23.30
N LEU A 95 21.20 0.51 -22.03
CA LEU A 95 22.39 0.94 -21.29
C LEU A 95 23.74 0.75 -22.02
N PRO A 96 24.02 -0.40 -22.66
CA PRO A 96 25.28 -0.60 -23.39
C PRO A 96 25.48 0.31 -24.60
N LEU A 97 24.40 0.91 -25.11
CA LEU A 97 24.40 1.77 -26.30
C LEU A 97 24.65 3.25 -25.97
N LEU A 98 24.65 3.62 -24.69
CA LEU A 98 24.68 5.00 -24.24
C LEU A 98 26.11 5.48 -23.97
N SER A 99 26.36 6.76 -24.28
CA SER A 99 27.57 7.45 -23.79
C SER A 99 27.56 7.53 -22.26
N ALA A 100 28.74 7.62 -21.63
CA ALA A 100 28.89 7.56 -20.18
C ALA A 100 27.91 8.45 -19.39
N GLY A 101 27.73 9.72 -19.81
CA GLY A 101 26.79 10.63 -19.15
C GLY A 101 25.31 10.22 -19.29
N ARG A 102 24.91 9.71 -20.46
CA ARG A 102 23.54 9.21 -20.71
C ARG A 102 23.31 7.89 -19.99
N ALA A 103 24.29 6.99 -20.00
CA ALA A 103 24.25 5.72 -19.28
C ALA A 103 24.07 5.94 -17.78
N ARG A 104 24.75 6.94 -17.21
CA ARG A 104 24.59 7.32 -15.80
C ARG A 104 23.15 7.72 -15.46
N ASN A 105 22.54 8.61 -16.24
CA ASN A 105 21.16 9.04 -16.00
C ASN A 105 20.18 7.86 -16.16
N ALA A 106 20.40 7.01 -17.17
CA ALA A 106 19.61 5.79 -17.37
C ALA A 106 19.76 4.81 -16.20
N ARG A 107 20.96 4.65 -15.61
CA ARG A 107 21.17 3.82 -14.40
C ARG A 107 20.47 4.39 -13.17
N LEU A 108 20.47 5.70 -12.98
CA LEU A 108 19.72 6.33 -11.89
C LEU A 108 18.22 6.06 -12.03
N LEU A 109 17.69 6.20 -13.24
CA LEU A 109 16.30 5.85 -13.53
C LEU A 109 16.05 4.36 -13.28
N LEU A 110 16.91 3.47 -13.80
CA LEU A 110 16.80 2.02 -13.59
C LEU A 110 16.80 1.66 -12.11
N ALA A 111 17.72 2.21 -11.31
CA ALA A 111 17.75 1.99 -9.87
C ALA A 111 16.47 2.47 -9.18
N THR A 112 15.94 3.63 -9.58
CA THR A 112 14.69 4.17 -9.05
C THR A 112 13.50 3.29 -9.41
N THR A 113 13.43 2.82 -10.65
CA THR A 113 12.38 1.91 -11.13
C THR A 113 12.45 0.55 -10.43
N LEU A 114 13.65 -0.01 -10.25
CA LEU A 114 13.85 -1.25 -9.50
C LEU A 114 13.41 -1.12 -8.04
N ILE A 115 13.72 0.01 -7.38
CA ILE A 115 13.22 0.31 -6.03
C ILE A 115 11.69 0.36 -6.01
N ALA A 116 11.06 1.01 -6.99
CA ALA A 116 9.61 1.17 -7.06
C ALA A 116 8.86 -0.18 -7.20
N VAL A 117 9.49 -1.20 -7.80
CA VAL A 117 8.90 -2.55 -7.92
C VAL A 117 9.32 -3.52 -6.82
N GLY A 118 10.13 -3.07 -5.84
CA GLY A 118 10.62 -3.92 -4.75
C GLY A 118 11.81 -4.82 -5.09
N GLU A 119 12.44 -4.64 -6.26
CA GLU A 119 13.64 -5.37 -6.71
C GLU A 119 14.90 -4.78 -6.07
N TYR A 120 14.95 -4.77 -4.73
CA TYR A 120 15.94 -4.01 -3.98
C TYR A 120 17.37 -4.51 -4.21
N ALA A 121 17.58 -5.82 -4.33
CA ALA A 121 18.89 -6.41 -4.60
C ALA A 121 19.46 -5.97 -5.96
N SER A 122 18.63 -5.99 -7.00
CA SER A 122 18.98 -5.53 -8.35
C SER A 122 19.28 -4.03 -8.35
N ALA A 123 18.47 -3.23 -7.66
CA ALA A 123 18.74 -1.80 -7.50
C ALA A 123 20.10 -1.53 -6.82
N ARG A 124 20.49 -2.31 -5.80
CA ARG A 124 21.81 -2.18 -5.17
C ARG A 124 22.94 -2.51 -6.13
N HIS A 125 22.78 -3.50 -6.99
CA HIS A 125 23.78 -3.82 -8.01
C HIS A 125 24.03 -2.59 -8.91
N VAL A 126 22.96 -1.99 -9.44
CA VAL A 126 23.03 -0.79 -10.28
C VAL A 126 23.63 0.41 -9.51
N LEU A 127 23.23 0.63 -8.27
CA LEU A 127 23.74 1.73 -7.43
C LEU A 127 25.23 1.57 -7.11
N ARG A 128 25.73 0.34 -6.90
CA ARG A 128 27.17 0.10 -6.70
C ARG A 128 27.97 0.43 -7.95
N GLN A 129 27.47 0.09 -9.13
CA GLN A 129 28.11 0.49 -10.39
C GLN A 129 28.17 2.01 -10.53
N LEU A 130 27.07 2.71 -10.22
CA LEU A 130 27.03 4.16 -10.20
C LEU A 130 28.06 4.77 -9.24
N LEU A 131 28.29 4.16 -8.08
CA LEU A 131 29.28 4.63 -7.11
C LEU A 131 30.73 4.41 -7.58
N LEU A 132 31.00 3.32 -8.29
CA LEU A 132 32.30 3.07 -8.90
C LEU A 132 32.60 4.07 -10.02
N GLU A 133 31.59 4.39 -10.85
CA GLU A 133 31.71 5.37 -11.93
C GLU A 133 31.80 6.82 -11.42
N ALA A 134 31.15 7.12 -10.30
CA ALA A 134 31.19 8.43 -9.65
C ALA A 134 32.48 8.68 -8.84
N ALA A 135 33.46 7.77 -8.90
CA ALA A 135 34.72 7.92 -8.18
C ALA A 135 35.41 9.24 -8.58
N GLY A 136 35.48 10.19 -7.64
CA GLY A 136 36.06 11.52 -7.83
C GLY A 136 35.06 12.66 -8.07
N ASP A 137 33.76 12.39 -8.18
CA ASP A 137 32.71 13.43 -8.22
C ASP A 137 31.84 13.38 -6.95
N PRO A 138 32.02 14.33 -6.00
CA PRO A 138 31.29 14.35 -4.74
C PRO A 138 29.77 14.43 -4.90
N HIS A 139 29.25 15.22 -5.85
CA HIS A 139 27.81 15.41 -6.02
C HIS A 139 27.14 14.11 -6.49
N GLN A 140 27.78 13.42 -7.43
CA GLN A 140 27.27 12.16 -7.96
C GLN A 140 27.33 11.04 -6.93
N SER A 141 28.40 10.99 -6.15
CA SER A 141 28.56 10.07 -5.02
C SER A 141 27.47 10.30 -3.97
N ILE A 142 27.13 11.56 -3.66
CA ILE A 142 26.10 11.90 -2.67
C ILE A 142 24.73 11.32 -3.06
N GLN A 143 24.27 11.56 -4.29
CA GLN A 143 22.95 11.11 -4.75
C GLN A 143 22.85 9.58 -4.72
N ALA A 144 23.83 8.87 -5.27
CA ALA A 144 23.83 7.42 -5.32
C ALA A 144 23.92 6.79 -3.92
N ARG A 145 24.70 7.37 -2.99
CA ARG A 145 24.78 6.90 -1.60
C ARG A 145 23.47 7.08 -0.85
N ARG A 146 22.80 8.24 -0.99
CA ARG A 146 21.47 8.45 -0.39
C ARG A 146 20.45 7.45 -0.89
N MET A 147 20.43 7.19 -2.21
CA MET A 147 19.56 6.16 -2.78
C MET A 147 19.89 4.76 -2.24
N LEU A 148 21.17 4.43 -2.09
CA LEU A 148 21.61 3.14 -1.53
C LEU A 148 21.17 2.97 -0.07
N ILE A 149 21.30 4.01 0.75
CA ILE A 149 20.84 4.00 2.15
C ILE A 149 19.32 3.83 2.22
N LYS A 150 18.55 4.58 1.42
CA LYS A 150 17.09 4.43 1.32
C LYS A 150 16.71 3.02 0.85
N ASN A 151 17.45 2.45 -0.11
CA ASN A 151 17.21 1.09 -0.59
C ASN A 151 17.40 0.04 0.53
N TYR A 152 18.47 0.14 1.33
CA TYR A 152 18.64 -0.76 2.48
C TYR A 152 17.47 -0.67 3.46
N LEU A 153 16.98 0.55 3.71
CA LEU A 153 15.84 0.76 4.60
C LEU A 153 14.54 0.13 4.07
N LEU A 154 14.27 0.30 2.77
CA LEU A 154 13.08 -0.27 2.11
C LEU A 154 13.12 -1.81 2.04
N ASP A 155 14.32 -2.40 1.96
CA ASP A 155 14.56 -3.85 2.00
C ASP A 155 14.57 -4.43 3.42
N GLY A 156 14.27 -3.63 4.45
CA GLY A 156 14.31 -4.06 5.85
C GLY A 156 15.73 -4.31 6.41
N ARG A 157 16.78 -3.95 5.66
CA ARG A 157 18.19 -4.11 6.05
C ARG A 157 18.67 -2.92 6.89
N VAL A 158 18.06 -2.75 8.06
CA VAL A 158 18.29 -1.59 8.96
C VAL A 158 19.75 -1.48 9.38
N GLY A 159 20.44 -2.58 9.71
CA GLY A 159 21.85 -2.56 10.09
C GLY A 159 22.77 -2.04 8.97
N ASP A 160 22.54 -2.43 7.72
CA ASP A 160 23.30 -1.91 6.58
C ASP A 160 23.00 -0.43 6.32
N ALA A 161 21.74 -0.02 6.46
CA ALA A 161 21.36 1.39 6.37
C ALA A 161 22.06 2.23 7.45
N TYR A 162 22.15 1.71 8.67
CA TYR A 162 22.83 2.36 9.79
C TYR A 162 24.32 2.56 9.52
N VAL A 163 25.06 1.49 9.18
CA VAL A 163 26.50 1.56 8.86
C VAL A 163 26.77 2.49 7.68
N ALA A 164 25.96 2.39 6.61
CA ALA A 164 26.07 3.27 5.46
C ALA A 164 25.79 4.73 5.81
N SER A 165 24.85 4.99 6.73
CA SER A 165 24.52 6.35 7.16
C SER A 165 25.63 6.99 7.99
N ILE A 166 26.32 6.23 8.86
CA ILE A 166 27.50 6.73 9.58
C ILE A 166 28.61 7.13 8.60
N ARG A 167 28.92 6.24 7.64
CA ARG A 167 29.96 6.52 6.64
C ARG A 167 29.61 7.78 5.84
N PHE A 168 28.35 7.90 5.43
CA PHE A 168 27.87 9.07 4.69
C PHE A 168 27.96 10.36 5.51
N GLN A 169 27.56 10.32 6.78
CA GLN A 169 27.67 11.47 7.69
C GLN A 169 29.12 11.95 7.82
N PHE A 170 30.05 11.01 8.04
CA PHE A 170 31.46 11.33 8.26
C PHE A 170 32.17 11.84 6.99
N GLU A 171 31.76 11.38 5.81
CA GLU A 171 32.42 11.73 4.55
C GLU A 171 31.92 13.06 3.99
N PHE A 172 30.61 13.35 4.11
CA PHE A 172 29.99 14.49 3.43
C PHE A 172 29.45 15.57 4.37
N TYR A 173 29.36 15.32 5.68
CA TYR A 173 28.77 16.23 6.68
C TYR A 173 27.46 16.88 6.19
N PRO A 174 26.50 16.09 5.68
CA PRO A 174 25.20 16.61 5.23
C PRO A 174 24.44 17.25 6.39
N ASP A 175 23.81 18.39 6.13
CA ASP A 175 23.05 19.16 7.15
C ASP A 175 21.64 19.55 6.68
N ASP A 176 21.21 19.09 5.50
CA ASP A 176 19.85 19.33 5.03
C ASP A 176 18.80 18.51 5.78
N THR A 177 17.59 19.07 5.85
CA THR A 177 16.45 18.48 6.54
C THR A 177 16.09 17.07 6.05
N GLU A 178 16.17 16.81 4.73
CA GLU A 178 15.83 15.49 4.19
C GLU A 178 16.77 14.40 4.73
N TRP A 179 18.07 14.73 4.83
CA TRP A 179 19.06 13.82 5.39
C TRP A 179 18.83 13.57 6.87
N LYS A 180 18.69 14.64 7.68
CA LYS A 180 18.44 14.52 9.13
C LYS A 180 17.20 13.69 9.43
N LEU A 181 16.11 13.88 8.68
CA LEU A 181 14.89 13.08 8.80
C LEU A 181 15.12 11.60 8.44
N LEU A 182 15.87 11.31 7.38
CA LEU A 182 16.22 9.94 7.00
C LEU A 182 17.10 9.28 8.07
N ARG A 183 18.12 9.99 8.54
CA ARG A 183 19.07 9.49 9.55
C ARG A 183 18.35 9.23 10.88
N ALA A 184 17.49 10.13 11.33
CA ALA A 184 16.68 9.93 12.53
C ALA A 184 15.78 8.69 12.43
N LYS A 185 15.17 8.43 11.27
CA LYS A 185 14.38 7.19 11.06
C LYS A 185 15.23 5.94 11.15
N ILE A 186 16.43 5.96 10.56
CA ILE A 186 17.38 4.84 10.64
C ILE A 186 17.80 4.59 12.09
N LEU A 187 18.13 5.66 12.83
CA LEU A 187 18.50 5.59 14.24
C LEU A 187 17.36 5.01 15.10
N LEU A 188 16.11 5.46 14.91
CA LEU A 188 14.95 4.90 15.60
C LEU A 188 14.69 3.43 15.30
N LEU A 189 14.91 3.01 14.05
CA LEU A 189 14.77 1.60 13.64
C LEU A 189 15.92 0.73 14.15
N HIS A 190 17.10 1.32 14.37
CA HIS A 190 18.28 0.67 14.94
C HIS A 190 18.32 0.76 16.48
N ASP A 191 17.24 1.22 17.13
CA ASP A 191 17.12 1.36 18.58
C ASP A 191 18.12 2.35 19.21
N GLU A 192 18.40 3.46 18.52
CA GLU A 192 19.24 4.57 18.98
C GLU A 192 18.41 5.87 19.18
N PRO A 193 17.43 5.88 20.10
CA PRO A 193 16.47 6.98 20.24
C PRO A 193 17.12 8.30 20.67
N SER A 194 18.11 8.28 21.55
CA SER A 194 18.82 9.50 21.99
C SER A 194 19.53 10.21 20.83
N LEU A 195 20.20 9.44 19.96
CA LEU A 195 20.86 9.99 18.77
C LEU A 195 19.83 10.51 17.76
N ALA A 196 18.68 9.83 17.60
CA ALA A 196 17.60 10.30 16.75
C ALA A 196 17.03 11.63 17.25
N ALA A 197 16.86 11.79 18.57
CA ALA A 197 16.40 13.04 19.16
C ALA A 197 17.38 14.20 18.92
N LEU A 198 18.69 13.94 19.06
CA LEU A 198 19.74 14.91 18.78
C LEU A 198 19.74 15.35 17.30
N GLU A 199 19.59 14.40 16.39
CA GLU A 199 19.53 14.67 14.94
C GLU A 199 18.35 15.55 14.54
N LEU A 200 17.26 15.51 15.31
CA LEU A 200 16.02 16.24 15.04
C LEU A 200 15.90 17.56 15.82
N ALA A 201 16.83 17.86 16.73
CA ALA A 201 16.66 18.90 17.75
C ALA A 201 16.49 20.32 17.18
N ASP A 202 17.12 20.62 16.05
CA ASP A 202 17.09 21.93 15.39
C ASP A 202 16.02 22.03 14.27
N LEU A 203 15.33 20.94 13.96
CA LEU A 203 14.32 20.89 12.92
C LEU A 203 12.93 21.29 13.42
N GLN A 204 12.11 21.79 12.50
CA GLN A 204 10.73 22.17 12.74
C GLN A 204 9.78 21.42 11.82
N GLY A 205 8.53 21.25 12.26
CA GLY A 205 7.47 20.62 11.48
C GLY A 205 6.74 19.50 12.23
N VAL A 206 5.53 19.17 11.76
CA VAL A 206 4.68 18.17 12.42
C VAL A 206 5.33 16.79 12.39
N GLN A 207 5.92 16.39 11.26
CA GLN A 207 6.63 15.11 11.16
C GLN A 207 7.82 15.02 12.13
N VAL A 208 8.55 16.13 12.30
CA VAL A 208 9.68 16.22 13.25
C VAL A 208 9.17 16.06 14.68
N GLN A 209 8.08 16.74 15.04
CA GLN A 209 7.44 16.62 16.36
C GLN A 209 7.03 15.18 16.66
N LEU A 210 6.40 14.48 15.70
CA LEU A 210 6.02 13.07 15.86
C LEU A 210 7.23 12.16 16.07
N LEU A 211 8.30 12.33 15.27
CA LEU A 211 9.53 11.54 15.42
C LEU A 211 10.26 11.83 16.74
N LEU A 212 10.29 13.08 17.18
CA LEU A 212 10.83 13.48 18.49
C LEU A 212 10.04 12.85 19.64
N SER A 213 8.71 12.84 19.59
CA SER A 213 7.88 12.19 20.62
C SER A 213 8.18 10.69 20.68
N ILE A 214 8.38 10.00 19.53
CA ILE A 214 8.80 8.58 19.53
C ILE A 214 10.18 8.41 20.16
N ALA A 215 11.15 9.24 19.77
CA ALA A 215 12.51 9.18 20.29
C ALA A 215 12.51 9.35 21.82
N ARG A 216 11.85 10.40 22.32
CA ARG A 216 11.77 10.70 23.76
C ARG A 216 11.00 9.63 24.54
N LEU A 217 9.95 9.07 23.96
CA LEU A 217 9.19 7.97 24.57
C LEU A 217 10.08 6.73 24.73
N ARG A 218 10.83 6.34 23.70
CA ARG A 218 11.70 5.15 23.72
C ARG A 218 12.95 5.33 24.59
N GLU A 219 13.51 6.53 24.62
CA GLU A 219 14.61 6.88 25.53
C GLU A 219 14.16 6.95 27.00
N GLY A 220 12.86 7.10 27.26
CA GLY A 220 12.30 7.31 28.60
C GLY A 220 12.40 8.76 29.10
N ALA A 221 12.74 9.71 28.21
CA ALA A 221 12.77 11.13 28.51
C ALA A 221 11.37 11.75 28.70
N THR A 222 10.31 11.07 28.23
CA THR A 222 8.91 11.48 28.42
C THR A 222 8.08 10.27 28.82
N SER A 223 7.16 10.47 29.77
CA SER A 223 6.30 9.37 30.21
C SER A 223 5.29 9.00 29.13
N PRO A 224 4.82 7.73 29.10
CA PRO A 224 3.80 7.31 28.15
C PRO A 224 2.51 8.15 28.21
N VAL A 225 2.06 8.50 29.41
CA VAL A 225 0.84 9.32 29.63
C VAL A 225 1.00 10.73 29.06
N LEU A 226 2.16 11.37 29.31
CA LEU A 226 2.43 12.70 28.74
C LEU A 226 2.48 12.65 27.21
N THR A 227 3.12 11.61 26.65
CA THR A 227 3.20 11.42 25.19
C THR A 227 1.79 11.26 24.57
N MET A 228 0.90 10.50 25.19
CA MET A 228 -0.50 10.40 24.74
C MET A 228 -1.20 11.76 24.77
N GLY A 229 -0.98 12.55 25.82
CA GLY A 229 -1.50 13.93 25.94
C GLY A 229 -0.99 14.85 24.80
N GLU A 230 0.29 14.78 24.46
CA GLU A 230 0.86 15.50 23.31
C GLU A 230 0.21 15.09 21.99
N MET A 231 -0.03 13.78 21.79
CA MET A 231 -0.67 13.27 20.57
C MET A 231 -2.13 13.73 20.43
N VAL A 232 -2.83 14.03 21.54
CA VAL A 232 -4.16 14.65 21.48
C VAL A 232 -4.05 16.08 20.93
N GLN A 233 -3.07 16.86 21.38
CA GLN A 233 -2.87 18.24 20.91
C GLN A 233 -2.46 18.31 19.42
N LEU A 234 -1.76 17.28 18.92
CA LEU A 234 -1.34 17.21 17.53
C LEU A 234 -2.44 16.77 16.56
N LYS A 235 -3.57 16.24 17.03
CA LYS A 235 -4.65 15.70 16.18
C LYS A 235 -5.10 16.66 15.08
N ARG A 236 -5.32 17.93 15.40
CA ARG A 236 -5.75 18.94 14.41
C ARG A 236 -4.70 19.22 13.34
N LYS A 237 -3.42 19.01 13.64
CA LYS A 237 -2.31 19.26 12.70
C LYS A 237 -2.03 18.06 11.80
N THR A 238 -2.55 16.88 12.14
CA THR A 238 -2.32 15.63 11.41
C THR A 238 -3.54 15.15 10.64
N GLN A 239 -4.75 15.57 11.01
CA GLN A 239 -6.02 15.07 10.44
C GLN A 239 -6.13 15.16 8.91
N ASP A 240 -5.48 16.16 8.29
CA ASP A 240 -5.54 16.39 6.84
C ASP A 240 -4.49 15.58 6.06
N ASP A 241 -3.51 14.99 6.75
CA ASP A 241 -2.46 14.15 6.16
C ASP A 241 -2.57 12.72 6.73
N THR A 242 -3.06 11.80 5.90
CA THR A 242 -3.27 10.40 6.28
C THR A 242 -2.01 9.73 6.84
N GLN A 243 -0.81 10.07 6.34
CA GLN A 243 0.43 9.45 6.82
C GLN A 243 0.82 9.99 8.21
N LEU A 244 0.65 11.30 8.42
CA LEU A 244 0.92 11.91 9.73
C LEU A 244 -0.11 11.46 10.78
N GLU A 245 -1.38 11.34 10.41
CA GLU A 245 -2.42 10.86 11.32
C GLU A 245 -2.19 9.40 11.72
N ARG A 246 -1.81 8.54 10.76
CA ARG A 246 -1.43 7.16 11.05
C ARG A 246 -0.22 7.07 11.97
N LEU A 247 0.82 7.87 11.71
CA LEU A 247 1.99 7.90 12.60
C LEU A 247 1.58 8.35 14.01
N ARG A 248 0.77 9.40 14.14
CA ARG A 248 0.26 9.89 15.43
C ARG A 248 -0.53 8.83 16.19
N LEU A 249 -1.46 8.14 15.53
CA LEU A 249 -2.22 7.03 16.15
C LEU A 249 -1.30 5.86 16.53
N GLY A 250 -0.28 5.59 15.73
CA GLY A 250 0.77 4.62 16.08
C GLY A 250 1.49 4.97 17.37
N ILE A 251 1.83 6.25 17.56
CA ILE A 251 2.47 6.74 18.78
C ILE A 251 1.54 6.56 19.98
N VAL A 252 0.25 6.85 19.82
CA VAL A 252 -0.76 6.60 20.87
C VAL A 252 -0.80 5.11 21.23
N ALA A 253 -0.84 4.21 20.23
CA ALA A 253 -0.87 2.77 20.48
C ALA A 253 0.39 2.27 21.21
N GLU A 254 1.56 2.78 20.84
CA GLU A 254 2.84 2.42 21.47
C GLU A 254 2.98 2.99 22.89
N ALA A 255 2.60 4.26 23.09
CA ALA A 255 2.58 4.87 24.41
C ALA A 255 1.58 4.16 25.34
N ALA A 256 0.36 3.88 24.86
CA ALA A 256 -0.64 3.14 25.62
C ALA A 256 -0.15 1.73 26.00
N ARG A 257 0.57 1.04 25.10
CA ARG A 257 1.23 -0.24 25.38
C ARG A 257 2.24 -0.12 26.53
N LEU A 258 3.09 0.91 26.52
CA LEU A 258 4.09 1.15 27.56
C LEU A 258 3.46 1.59 28.89
N ALA A 259 2.32 2.28 28.84
CA ALA A 259 1.56 2.71 30.01
C ALA A 259 0.78 1.56 30.69
N GLY A 260 0.58 0.43 30.00
CA GLY A 260 -0.39 -0.59 30.42
C GLY A 260 -1.85 -0.18 30.17
N ASP A 261 -2.10 0.90 29.43
CA ASP A 261 -3.44 1.34 29.04
C ASP A 261 -3.92 0.54 27.83
N LEU A 262 -4.43 -0.66 28.10
CA LEU A 262 -4.84 -1.60 27.06
C LEU A 262 -6.05 -1.10 26.25
N GLU A 263 -6.94 -0.32 26.87
CA GLU A 263 -8.13 0.21 26.20
C GLU A 263 -7.76 1.27 25.16
N SER A 264 -6.94 2.26 25.54
CA SER A 264 -6.42 3.27 24.61
C SER A 264 -5.61 2.63 23.49
N ARG A 265 -4.84 1.58 23.79
CA ARG A 265 -4.09 0.82 22.78
C ARG A 265 -5.03 0.20 21.75
N VAL A 266 -6.07 -0.50 22.20
CA VAL A 266 -7.05 -1.13 21.31
C VAL A 266 -7.77 -0.07 20.46
N GLY A 267 -8.24 1.03 21.05
CA GLY A 267 -8.93 2.10 20.31
C GLY A 267 -8.05 2.73 19.23
N ALA A 268 -6.75 2.92 19.50
CA ALA A 268 -5.79 3.41 18.52
C ALA A 268 -5.57 2.41 17.37
N LEU A 269 -5.46 1.11 17.69
CA LEU A 269 -5.30 0.05 16.68
C LEU A 269 -6.56 -0.12 15.82
N GLU A 270 -7.75 -0.05 16.40
CA GLU A 270 -9.01 -0.03 15.65
C GLU A 270 -9.06 1.15 14.67
N SER A 271 -8.70 2.34 15.15
CA SER A 271 -8.67 3.57 14.32
C SER A 271 -7.68 3.47 13.16
N LEU A 272 -6.52 2.84 13.40
CA LEU A 272 -5.52 2.57 12.36
C LEU A 272 -6.04 1.58 11.31
N LEU A 273 -6.60 0.47 11.76
CA LEU A 273 -7.10 -0.61 10.91
C LEU A 273 -8.43 -0.30 10.23
N ALA A 274 -9.12 0.76 10.62
CA ALA A 274 -10.27 1.33 9.91
C ALA A 274 -9.93 1.76 8.47
N HIS A 275 -8.65 1.79 8.09
CA HIS A 275 -8.19 2.09 6.73
C HIS A 275 -7.34 0.95 6.13
N GLY A 276 -7.44 -0.26 6.70
CA GLY A 276 -6.64 -1.43 6.33
C GLY A 276 -5.30 -1.54 7.05
N GLU A 277 -4.60 -2.65 6.81
CA GLU A 277 -3.25 -2.86 7.35
C GLU A 277 -2.29 -1.81 6.80
N THR A 278 -1.39 -1.31 7.66
CA THR A 278 -0.49 -0.22 7.30
C THR A 278 0.87 -0.39 7.96
N SER A 279 1.92 -0.03 7.21
CA SER A 279 3.24 0.23 7.79
C SER A 279 3.25 1.63 8.38
N LEU A 280 3.82 1.77 9.57
CA LEU A 280 4.02 3.03 10.29
C LEU A 280 5.50 3.44 10.34
N GLY A 281 6.32 2.86 9.44
CA GLY A 281 7.75 3.10 9.39
C GLY A 281 8.45 2.64 10.67
N VAL A 282 8.89 3.61 11.49
CA VAL A 282 9.69 3.37 12.71
C VAL A 282 8.94 2.60 13.81
N LEU A 283 7.60 2.55 13.72
CA LEU A 283 6.73 1.80 14.66
C LEU A 283 6.36 0.40 14.14
N GLY A 284 6.87 -0.01 12.98
CA GLY A 284 6.57 -1.31 12.38
C GLY A 284 5.21 -1.35 11.67
N THR A 285 4.68 -2.55 11.47
CA THR A 285 3.43 -2.79 10.74
C THR A 285 2.30 -3.09 11.72
N VAL A 286 1.15 -2.46 11.49
CA VAL A 286 -0.08 -2.75 12.21
C VAL A 286 -0.95 -3.66 11.34
N SER A 287 -1.22 -4.86 11.85
CA SER A 287 -1.99 -5.92 11.20
C SER A 287 -3.20 -6.30 12.04
N ILE A 288 -4.13 -7.05 11.46
CA ILE A 288 -5.26 -7.60 12.20
C ILE A 288 -4.81 -8.50 13.37
N LYS A 289 -3.71 -9.26 13.20
CA LYS A 289 -3.12 -10.06 14.29
C LYS A 289 -2.66 -9.20 15.47
N THR A 290 -2.10 -8.02 15.20
CA THR A 290 -1.69 -7.07 16.24
C THR A 290 -2.88 -6.60 17.07
N LEU A 291 -4.03 -6.36 16.42
CA LEU A 291 -5.27 -6.00 17.11
C LEU A 291 -5.84 -7.19 17.91
N LEU A 292 -5.85 -8.40 17.36
CA LEU A 292 -6.36 -9.59 18.06
C LEU A 292 -5.54 -9.91 19.32
N ASP A 293 -4.21 -9.77 19.30
CA ASP A 293 -3.38 -9.88 20.51
C ASP A 293 -3.75 -8.81 21.55
N ALA A 294 -3.95 -7.56 21.11
CA ALA A 294 -4.34 -6.47 21.98
C ALA A 294 -5.73 -6.68 22.60
N TYR A 295 -6.70 -7.17 21.82
CA TYR A 295 -8.02 -7.57 22.32
C TYR A 295 -7.90 -8.67 23.37
N GLY A 296 -7.12 -9.73 23.11
CA GLY A 296 -6.93 -10.82 24.06
C GLY A 296 -6.39 -10.32 25.41
N ARG A 297 -5.39 -9.45 25.39
CA ARG A 297 -4.83 -8.83 26.60
C ARG A 297 -5.86 -7.97 27.34
N LEU A 298 -6.58 -7.10 26.62
CA LEU A 298 -7.60 -6.23 27.22
C LEU A 298 -8.73 -7.05 27.86
N ALA A 299 -9.21 -8.08 27.17
CA ALA A 299 -10.27 -8.95 27.66
C ALA A 299 -9.88 -9.67 28.95
N ILE A 300 -8.67 -10.22 29.02
CA ILE A 300 -8.17 -10.91 30.23
C ILE A 300 -8.01 -9.94 31.40
N GLU A 301 -7.45 -8.75 31.17
CA GLU A 301 -7.29 -7.73 32.21
C GLU A 301 -8.65 -7.33 32.81
N VAL A 302 -9.63 -7.05 31.95
CA VAL A 302 -10.98 -6.69 32.37
C VAL A 302 -11.66 -7.87 33.06
N ALA A 303 -11.55 -9.08 32.53
CA ALA A 303 -12.11 -10.28 33.16
C ALA A 303 -11.54 -10.52 34.56
N ASN A 304 -10.24 -10.34 34.76
CA ASN A 304 -9.61 -10.47 36.07
C ASN A 304 -10.11 -9.41 37.04
N ARG A 305 -10.21 -8.14 36.60
CA ARG A 305 -10.71 -7.03 37.41
C ARG A 305 -12.15 -7.22 37.86
N GLU A 306 -12.97 -7.80 36.99
CA GLU A 306 -14.41 -8.02 37.20
C GLU A 306 -14.71 -9.44 37.68
N HIS A 307 -13.69 -10.22 38.04
CA HIS A 307 -13.79 -11.59 38.56
C HIS A 307 -14.58 -12.57 37.66
N LEU A 308 -14.47 -12.43 36.35
CA LEU A 308 -15.09 -13.33 35.39
C LEU A 308 -14.31 -14.65 35.32
N LEU A 309 -15.00 -15.78 35.53
CA LEU A 309 -14.38 -17.11 35.55
C LEU A 309 -14.08 -17.60 34.14
N VAL A 310 -12.91 -18.23 33.97
CA VAL A 310 -12.56 -18.92 32.72
C VAL A 310 -13.51 -20.10 32.51
N GLY A 311 -14.07 -20.22 31.31
CA GLY A 311 -15.05 -21.26 30.96
C GLY A 311 -16.52 -20.85 31.17
N ASP A 312 -16.80 -19.73 31.85
CA ASP A 312 -18.17 -19.19 31.94
C ASP A 312 -18.46 -18.18 30.82
N THR A 313 -18.58 -18.68 29.59
CA THR A 313 -18.82 -17.85 28.41
C THR A 313 -20.08 -16.99 28.53
N ALA A 314 -21.11 -17.49 29.23
CA ALA A 314 -22.37 -16.75 29.41
C ALA A 314 -22.19 -15.48 30.25
N SER A 315 -21.38 -15.53 31.32
CA SER A 315 -21.08 -14.35 32.13
C SER A 315 -20.20 -13.35 31.38
N TRP A 316 -19.24 -13.80 30.57
CA TRP A 316 -18.45 -12.92 29.72
C TRP A 316 -19.32 -12.21 28.66
N LEU A 317 -20.25 -12.94 28.02
CA LEU A 317 -21.19 -12.39 27.05
C LEU A 317 -22.14 -11.36 27.68
N ARG A 318 -22.62 -11.61 28.90
CA ARG A 318 -23.50 -10.69 29.62
C ARG A 318 -22.74 -9.41 29.98
N PHE A 319 -21.55 -9.55 30.55
CA PHE A 319 -20.71 -8.40 30.87
C PHE A 319 -20.44 -7.52 29.65
N ALA A 320 -20.05 -8.12 28.51
CA ALA A 320 -19.77 -7.37 27.28
C ALA A 320 -20.99 -6.66 26.68
N GLN A 321 -22.22 -7.07 27.04
CA GLN A 321 -23.45 -6.39 26.63
C GLN A 321 -23.75 -5.18 27.50
N ASP A 322 -23.37 -5.24 28.78
CA ASP A 322 -23.61 -4.20 29.78
C ASP A 322 -22.51 -3.12 29.77
N VAL A 323 -21.40 -3.36 29.06
CA VAL A 323 -20.34 -2.36 28.84
C VAL A 323 -20.93 -1.09 28.22
N LEU A 324 -20.64 0.06 28.85
CA LEU A 324 -21.08 1.37 28.39
C LEU A 324 -20.57 1.66 26.97
N PHE A 325 -21.36 2.43 26.20
CA PHE A 325 -21.04 2.78 24.81
C PHE A 325 -19.65 3.42 24.64
N ASP A 326 -19.24 4.28 25.58
CA ASP A 326 -17.93 4.96 25.57
C ASP A 326 -16.75 3.99 25.70
N HIS A 327 -16.98 2.78 26.19
CA HIS A 327 -16.00 1.70 26.36
C HIS A 327 -16.19 0.58 25.32
N GLY A 328 -16.72 0.90 24.13
CA GLY A 328 -17.07 -0.09 23.11
C GLY A 328 -15.93 -1.01 22.65
N SER A 329 -14.67 -0.58 22.80
CA SER A 329 -13.46 -1.39 22.56
C SER A 329 -13.34 -2.55 23.55
N VAL A 330 -13.75 -2.37 24.81
CA VAL A 330 -13.77 -3.43 25.85
C VAL A 330 -14.75 -4.54 25.45
N ALA A 331 -15.96 -4.17 25.05
CA ALA A 331 -16.96 -5.14 24.59
C ALA A 331 -16.42 -5.96 23.40
N ARG A 332 -15.83 -5.28 22.40
CA ARG A 332 -15.23 -5.94 21.23
C ARG A 332 -14.07 -6.85 21.60
N ALA A 333 -13.21 -6.44 22.53
CA ALA A 333 -12.12 -7.26 23.03
C ALA A 333 -12.63 -8.56 23.66
N ILE A 334 -13.68 -8.49 24.49
CA ILE A 334 -14.28 -9.64 25.13
C ILE A 334 -14.91 -10.58 24.10
N TYR A 335 -15.69 -10.04 23.14
CA TYR A 335 -16.24 -10.86 22.07
C TYR A 335 -15.14 -11.56 21.26
N ALA A 336 -14.09 -10.83 20.87
CA ALA A 336 -12.96 -11.40 20.14
C ALA A 336 -12.24 -12.49 20.95
N HIS A 337 -12.09 -12.30 22.26
CA HIS A 337 -11.49 -13.31 23.14
C HIS A 337 -12.32 -14.59 23.18
N ILE A 338 -13.64 -14.50 23.38
CA ILE A 338 -14.55 -15.67 23.39
C ILE A 338 -14.46 -16.45 22.08
N VAL A 339 -14.50 -15.74 20.94
CA VAL A 339 -14.39 -16.37 19.61
C VAL A 339 -13.06 -17.09 19.45
N SER A 340 -11.99 -16.57 20.04
CA SER A 340 -10.64 -17.15 19.92
C SER A 340 -10.38 -18.31 20.89
N SER A 341 -11.20 -18.47 21.94
CA SER A 341 -10.95 -19.42 23.03
C SER A 341 -11.94 -20.59 23.11
N THR A 342 -13.03 -20.57 22.33
CA THR A 342 -14.07 -21.61 22.39
C THR A 342 -13.89 -22.66 21.30
N ASP A 343 -13.77 -23.92 21.70
CA ASP A 343 -13.91 -25.07 20.81
C ASP A 343 -15.39 -25.24 20.42
N GLU A 344 -15.75 -24.74 19.24
CA GLU A 344 -16.96 -24.94 18.41
C GLU A 344 -18.40 -25.00 19.01
N SER A 345 -18.65 -25.07 20.33
CA SER A 345 -20.01 -25.43 20.81
C SER A 345 -20.68 -24.56 21.89
N GLU A 346 -19.99 -23.75 22.69
CA GLU A 346 -20.67 -22.88 23.67
C GLU A 346 -20.31 -21.39 23.55
N GLY A 347 -21.14 -20.63 22.83
CA GLY A 347 -21.16 -19.15 22.83
C GLY A 347 -20.25 -18.44 21.82
N GLY A 348 -19.30 -19.13 21.17
CA GLY A 348 -18.41 -18.55 20.15
C GLY A 348 -19.14 -17.91 18.97
N GLY A 349 -20.18 -18.57 18.46
CA GLY A 349 -21.02 -18.04 17.38
C GLY A 349 -21.71 -16.72 17.76
N GLU A 350 -22.34 -16.67 18.93
CA GLU A 350 -23.00 -15.44 19.41
C GLU A 350 -22.00 -14.29 19.60
N ALA A 351 -20.83 -14.58 20.18
CA ALA A 351 -19.77 -13.60 20.36
C ALA A 351 -19.29 -13.04 19.02
N LEU A 352 -19.12 -13.87 17.99
CA LEU A 352 -18.73 -13.42 16.67
C LEU A 352 -19.80 -12.53 16.03
N VAL A 353 -21.09 -12.86 16.12
CA VAL A 353 -22.17 -11.97 15.64
C VAL A 353 -22.06 -10.59 16.31
N LYS A 354 -21.90 -10.56 17.64
CA LYS A 354 -21.83 -9.31 18.40
C LYS A 354 -20.58 -8.51 18.09
N LEU A 355 -19.43 -9.16 17.91
CA LEU A 355 -18.19 -8.53 17.47
C LEU A 355 -18.36 -7.86 16.12
N VAL A 356 -18.80 -8.63 15.11
CA VAL A 356 -18.95 -8.15 13.73
C VAL A 356 -19.96 -7.02 13.67
N ARG A 357 -21.11 -7.16 14.34
CA ARG A 357 -22.12 -6.09 14.41
C ARG A 357 -21.58 -4.84 15.09
N SER A 358 -20.81 -4.97 16.17
CA SER A 358 -20.20 -3.83 16.87
C SER A 358 -19.18 -3.12 15.97
N LEU A 359 -18.29 -3.86 15.30
CA LEU A 359 -17.35 -3.29 14.33
C LEU A 359 -18.08 -2.57 13.19
N ALA A 360 -19.05 -3.24 12.57
CA ALA A 360 -19.80 -2.70 11.44
C ALA A 360 -20.58 -1.43 11.82
N LYS A 361 -21.20 -1.36 13.01
CA LYS A 361 -21.94 -0.17 13.46
C LYS A 361 -21.05 1.04 13.72
N ASN A 362 -19.76 0.84 14.01
CA ASN A 362 -18.82 1.89 14.41
C ASN A 362 -17.87 2.33 13.28
N GLY A 363 -18.17 2.02 12.02
CA GLY A 363 -17.31 2.42 10.89
C GLY A 363 -16.03 1.59 10.76
N LEU A 364 -15.99 0.40 11.37
CA LEU A 364 -14.83 -0.51 11.37
C LEU A 364 -15.02 -1.69 10.40
N GLU A 365 -15.80 -1.50 9.32
CA GLU A 365 -16.03 -2.53 8.29
C GLU A 365 -14.73 -3.10 7.69
N PRO A 366 -13.64 -2.33 7.48
CA PRO A 366 -12.38 -2.89 7.01
C PRO A 366 -11.81 -3.99 7.92
N ILE A 367 -12.01 -3.89 9.23
CA ILE A 367 -11.61 -4.92 10.20
C ILE A 367 -12.41 -6.20 9.97
N VAL A 368 -13.71 -6.07 9.72
CA VAL A 368 -14.57 -7.22 9.38
C VAL A 368 -14.08 -7.89 8.09
N ILE A 369 -13.78 -7.11 7.05
CA ILE A 369 -13.22 -7.65 5.80
C ILE A 369 -11.90 -8.40 6.03
N MET A 370 -11.01 -7.87 6.87
CA MET A 370 -9.74 -8.54 7.18
C MET A 370 -9.96 -9.86 7.90
N ILE A 371 -10.90 -9.90 8.86
CA ILE A 371 -11.25 -11.12 9.60
C ILE A 371 -11.72 -12.23 8.66
N TYR A 372 -12.69 -11.92 7.77
CA TYR A 372 -13.24 -12.90 6.84
C TYR A 372 -12.28 -13.24 5.70
N GLY A 373 -11.56 -12.25 5.15
CA GLY A 373 -10.62 -12.44 4.06
C GLY A 373 -9.40 -13.29 4.45
N GLN A 374 -9.02 -13.30 5.73
CA GLN A 374 -7.93 -14.14 6.25
C GLN A 374 -8.44 -15.41 6.97
N ASN A 375 -9.76 -15.67 6.95
CA ASN A 375 -10.38 -16.83 7.59
C ASN A 375 -9.98 -16.99 9.08
N LEU A 376 -9.88 -15.88 9.82
CA LEU A 376 -9.29 -15.88 11.18
C LEU A 376 -10.14 -16.60 12.23
N PHE A 377 -11.44 -16.74 11.98
CA PHE A 377 -12.40 -17.36 12.91
C PHE A 377 -13.20 -18.51 12.25
N GLY A 378 -12.66 -19.13 11.19
CA GLY A 378 -13.34 -20.21 10.45
C GLY A 378 -14.28 -19.71 9.35
N SER A 379 -14.92 -20.67 8.64
CA SER A 379 -15.72 -20.36 7.45
C SER A 379 -16.95 -19.50 7.79
N ALA A 380 -17.33 -18.63 6.85
CA ALA A 380 -18.41 -17.65 7.02
C ALA A 380 -19.81 -18.27 7.21
N ASP A 381 -19.93 -19.60 7.13
CA ASP A 381 -21.17 -20.32 6.81
C ASP A 381 -22.26 -20.30 7.90
N ALA A 382 -22.04 -19.67 9.06
CA ALA A 382 -23.01 -19.77 10.16
C ALA A 382 -23.37 -18.47 10.92
N ILE A 383 -22.75 -17.31 10.67
CA ILE A 383 -22.69 -16.28 11.74
C ILE A 383 -22.98 -14.83 11.27
N LEU A 384 -23.60 -14.65 10.11
CA LEU A 384 -24.01 -13.33 9.63
C LEU A 384 -25.53 -13.15 9.73
N THR A 385 -25.93 -12.08 10.40
CA THR A 385 -27.32 -11.60 10.39
C THR A 385 -27.55 -10.78 9.12
N ASP A 386 -28.79 -10.76 8.61
CA ASP A 386 -29.12 -10.07 7.35
C ASP A 386 -28.70 -8.59 7.37
N ASP A 387 -28.84 -7.90 8.51
CA ASP A 387 -28.44 -6.50 8.66
C ASP A 387 -26.93 -6.30 8.42
N VAL A 388 -26.11 -7.18 8.98
CA VAL A 388 -24.65 -7.17 8.80
C VAL A 388 -24.28 -7.60 7.39
N ALA A 389 -24.89 -8.67 6.87
CA ALA A 389 -24.63 -9.19 5.54
C ALA A 389 -24.89 -8.13 4.45
N ILE A 390 -26.02 -7.42 4.52
CA ILE A 390 -26.36 -6.32 3.60
C ILE A 390 -25.32 -5.20 3.68
N ARG A 391 -24.97 -4.75 4.90
CA ARG A 391 -23.97 -3.69 5.09
C ARG A 391 -22.61 -4.09 4.53
N MET A 392 -22.15 -5.31 4.82
CA MET A 392 -20.86 -5.81 4.39
C MET A 392 -20.80 -6.07 2.88
N ALA A 393 -21.90 -6.54 2.27
CA ALA A 393 -22.01 -6.67 0.82
C ALA A 393 -21.92 -5.30 0.14
N ALA A 394 -22.66 -4.30 0.62
CA ALA A 394 -22.61 -2.95 0.08
C ALA A 394 -21.23 -2.31 0.26
N PHE A 395 -20.60 -2.48 1.42
CA PHE A 395 -19.24 -2.01 1.66
C PHE A 395 -18.23 -2.69 0.72
N SER A 396 -18.29 -4.02 0.58
CA SER A 396 -17.38 -4.78 -0.29
C SER A 396 -17.51 -4.39 -1.76
N LEU A 397 -18.73 -4.11 -2.24
CA LEU A 397 -18.95 -3.60 -3.59
C LEU A 397 -18.29 -2.22 -3.81
N ARG A 398 -18.36 -1.31 -2.83
CA ARG A 398 -17.69 0.00 -2.92
C ARG A 398 -16.17 -0.12 -2.95
N GLU A 399 -15.61 -1.08 -2.22
CA GLU A 399 -14.18 -1.37 -2.18
C GLU A 399 -13.69 -2.28 -3.32
N ASN A 400 -14.53 -2.56 -4.33
CA ASN A 400 -14.23 -3.48 -5.45
C ASN A 400 -13.82 -4.91 -5.02
N ARG A 401 -14.27 -5.35 -3.85
CA ARG A 401 -14.08 -6.71 -3.31
C ARG A 401 -15.24 -7.61 -3.71
N PHE A 402 -15.31 -7.95 -5.01
CA PHE A 402 -16.42 -8.74 -5.56
C PHE A 402 -16.50 -10.17 -4.99
N ASP A 403 -15.35 -10.73 -4.63
CA ASP A 403 -15.21 -12.01 -3.91
C ASP A 403 -16.00 -11.99 -2.60
N LEU A 404 -15.72 -11.00 -1.75
CA LEU A 404 -16.37 -10.86 -0.46
C LEU A 404 -17.82 -10.39 -0.59
N ALA A 405 -18.14 -9.55 -1.58
CA ALA A 405 -19.51 -9.14 -1.85
C ALA A 405 -20.41 -10.33 -2.20
N ALA A 406 -19.91 -11.29 -2.99
CA ALA A 406 -20.64 -12.52 -3.31
C ALA A 406 -20.86 -13.37 -2.05
N ILE A 407 -19.82 -13.56 -1.23
CA ILE A 407 -19.91 -14.29 0.05
C ILE A 407 -20.97 -13.65 0.95
N PHE A 408 -20.92 -12.33 1.18
CA PHE A 408 -21.87 -11.66 2.05
C PHE A 408 -23.30 -11.68 1.47
N ASN A 409 -23.48 -11.54 0.15
CA ASN A 409 -24.80 -11.61 -0.48
C ASN A 409 -25.45 -13.01 -0.35
N ALA A 410 -24.67 -14.08 -0.42
CA ALA A 410 -25.18 -15.45 -0.26
C ALA A 410 -25.80 -15.68 1.13
N HIS A 411 -25.39 -14.89 2.13
CA HIS A 411 -25.87 -15.02 3.52
C HIS A 411 -27.10 -14.17 3.83
N ILE A 412 -27.59 -13.36 2.89
CA ILE A 412 -28.82 -12.59 3.07
C ILE A 412 -30.00 -13.57 2.94
N ARG A 413 -30.78 -13.75 4.00
CA ARG A 413 -31.91 -14.69 4.03
C ARG A 413 -33.22 -13.99 3.68
N SER A 414 -33.45 -12.80 4.24
CA SER A 414 -34.68 -12.04 4.04
C SER A 414 -34.60 -11.09 2.84
N PRO A 415 -35.71 -10.85 2.12
CA PRO A 415 -35.74 -9.86 1.05
C PRO A 415 -35.39 -8.46 1.60
N PRO A 416 -34.51 -7.69 0.93
CA PRO A 416 -34.30 -6.29 1.25
C PRO A 416 -35.61 -5.49 1.17
N GLY A 417 -35.74 -4.45 1.98
CA GLY A 417 -36.97 -3.63 2.02
C GLY A 417 -37.40 -3.14 0.64
N GLY A 418 -38.66 -3.43 0.27
CA GLY A 418 -39.25 -3.08 -1.03
C GLY A 418 -39.20 -4.17 -2.10
N MET A 419 -38.59 -5.34 -1.81
CA MET A 419 -38.58 -6.50 -2.70
C MET A 419 -39.57 -7.57 -2.20
N SER A 420 -40.31 -8.20 -3.11
CA SER A 420 -41.18 -9.33 -2.74
C SER A 420 -40.35 -10.60 -2.46
N GLU A 421 -40.90 -11.49 -1.63
CA GLU A 421 -40.25 -12.76 -1.29
C GLU A 421 -39.98 -13.64 -2.53
N LEU A 422 -40.87 -13.61 -3.51
CA LEU A 422 -40.72 -14.32 -4.78
C LEU A 422 -39.59 -13.76 -5.65
N GLU A 423 -39.49 -12.43 -5.78
CA GLU A 423 -38.38 -11.77 -6.50
C GLU A 423 -37.03 -12.07 -5.85
N TRP A 424 -37.01 -12.17 -4.53
CA TRP A 424 -35.81 -12.51 -3.77
C TRP A 424 -35.37 -13.95 -3.98
N LEU A 425 -36.31 -14.91 -3.92
CA LEU A 425 -36.03 -16.31 -4.20
C LEU A 425 -35.49 -16.52 -5.64
N LEU A 426 -36.08 -15.84 -6.63
CA LEU A 426 -35.61 -15.89 -8.02
C LEU A 426 -34.20 -15.30 -8.19
N ARG A 427 -33.86 -14.25 -7.42
CA ARG A 427 -32.53 -13.65 -7.43
C ARG A 427 -31.48 -14.57 -6.82
N ARG A 428 -31.81 -15.23 -5.69
CA ARG A 428 -30.92 -16.22 -5.05
C ARG A 428 -30.64 -17.42 -5.94
N ALA A 429 -31.67 -17.95 -6.61
CA ALA A 429 -31.55 -19.08 -7.54
C ALA A 429 -30.69 -18.77 -8.79
N ARG A 430 -30.33 -17.51 -9.03
CA ARG A 430 -29.41 -17.10 -10.12
C ARG A 430 -27.95 -16.98 -9.68
N THR A 431 -27.71 -16.91 -8.38
CA THR A 431 -26.38 -16.72 -7.78
C THR A 431 -25.81 -17.97 -7.13
N GLU A 432 -26.68 -18.95 -6.81
CA GLU A 432 -26.34 -20.36 -6.59
C GLU A 432 -26.15 -21.07 -7.93
#